data_AF-A0A7V3FXB8-F1
#
_entry.id   AF-A0A7V3FXB8-F1
#
_cell.length_a   1.000
_cell.length_b   1.000
_cell.length_c   1.000
_cell.angle_alpha   90.00
_cell.angle_beta   90.00
_cell.angle_gamma   90.00
#
_symmetry.space_group_name_H-M   'P 1'
#
loop_
_entity.id
_entity.type
_entity.pdbx_description
1 polymer ?
#
loop_
_entity_poly.entity_id
_entity_poly.type
_entity_poly.pdbx_seq_one_letter_code
_entity_poly.pdbx_strand_id
1 'polypeptide(L)'
;LRDYQIDIVNKAVTHLKEKGGGIISVPCGRGKCHSKGTRIMMYDGSIKLVEDIKVGELLMGDDSTPRRVQSLARGQEEMFDIIPTKGEKYTVNRSHILSLKYNTVESAKIKGTKYSKGDVVDISVDDYLKLPKMYHGKATPLRGYRVSVDFPTKNVTIDPYFLGCWLGDGCCYNTKITSIDNEIINYLKNYADSLNLSFKQDKSDLMSYTITRKQGVNRNLILDELKKLKLIKNKHIPDIYKCNSRDIRLKVLAGILDTDGSLKANKAGYELTLKSEQLIDDVVYLCRSLGFACYKSQCQKTCTNAPGGPKTGTYYRIAIYGNGIEQIPVLLPRKRAVARKQIKDPLVYGFTVQSVGMGEYYGFEIDGNRRFLLADFTVTHNTVMALKLACELNVKTLVVVHKTFLQDQWIERARQFTNARIGIIRQNKIQVKDRDIVIGMMQSISMKDYDPEIFNEFDFVIFDEAHHTPARIFSNSLYKAGSKYTLGLSATPQRADGLTKVIHWYLGDFIHKETNTKN
;
A
#
# COMPACT_ATOMS: atom_id res chain seq x y z
N LEU A 1 9.32 -20.92 -8.96
CA LEU A 1 9.87 -20.04 -10.02
C LEU A 1 8.99 -20.23 -11.25
N ARG A 2 8.83 -19.20 -12.08
CA ARG A 2 8.15 -19.28 -13.41
C ARG A 2 9.00 -20.07 -14.41
N ASP A 3 8.50 -20.56 -15.55
CA ASP A 3 9.33 -21.27 -16.55
C ASP A 3 10.52 -20.45 -17.05
N TYR A 4 10.37 -19.15 -17.31
CA TYR A 4 11.51 -18.32 -17.70
C TYR A 4 12.40 -17.93 -16.51
N GLN A 5 11.88 -17.90 -15.27
CA GLN A 5 12.72 -17.68 -14.09
C GLN A 5 13.41 -18.98 -13.67
N ILE A 6 12.79 -20.14 -13.91
CA ILE A 6 13.37 -21.48 -13.87
C ILE A 6 14.43 -21.52 -14.97
N ASP A 7 14.18 -21.00 -16.17
CA ASP A 7 15.18 -20.93 -17.23
C ASP A 7 16.32 -19.98 -16.86
N ILE A 8 16.06 -18.78 -16.33
CA ILE A 8 17.11 -17.86 -15.86
C ILE A 8 17.87 -18.46 -14.69
N VAL A 9 17.19 -19.07 -13.73
CA VAL A 9 17.82 -19.69 -12.55
C VAL A 9 18.56 -20.96 -12.96
N ASN A 10 18.01 -21.83 -13.80
CA ASN A 10 18.69 -23.01 -14.34
C ASN A 10 19.88 -22.60 -15.20
N LYS A 11 19.71 -21.62 -16.10
CA LYS A 11 20.79 -21.06 -16.91
C LYS A 11 21.86 -20.44 -16.02
N ALA A 12 21.48 -19.75 -14.95
CA ALA A 12 22.43 -19.20 -13.99
C ALA A 12 23.12 -20.30 -13.18
N VAL A 13 22.42 -21.34 -12.75
CA VAL A 13 23.01 -22.49 -12.04
C VAL A 13 23.97 -23.24 -12.95
N THR A 14 23.58 -23.52 -14.19
CA THR A 14 24.44 -24.16 -15.21
C THR A 14 25.65 -23.28 -15.53
N HIS A 15 25.44 -21.99 -15.80
CA HIS A 15 26.53 -21.05 -16.08
C HIS A 15 27.48 -20.89 -14.91
N LEU A 16 26.96 -20.77 -13.68
CA LEU A 16 27.80 -20.69 -12.47
C LEU A 16 28.60 -21.98 -12.28
N LYS A 17 28.01 -23.16 -12.54
CA LYS A 17 28.72 -24.44 -12.51
C LYS A 17 29.83 -24.56 -13.57
N GLU A 18 29.64 -23.97 -14.74
CA GLU A 18 30.60 -24.04 -15.86
C GLU A 18 31.69 -22.96 -15.82
N LYS A 19 31.33 -21.73 -15.43
CA LYS A 19 32.15 -20.52 -15.56
C LYS A 19 32.54 -19.90 -14.24
N GLY A 20 31.95 -20.33 -13.12
CA GLY A 20 32.26 -19.84 -11.78
C GLY A 20 31.70 -18.45 -11.45
N GLY A 21 31.34 -17.61 -12.43
CA GLY A 21 30.76 -16.30 -12.17
C GLY A 21 29.87 -15.79 -13.28
N GLY A 22 28.93 -14.91 -12.93
CA GLY A 22 28.25 -14.10 -13.93
C GLY A 22 27.33 -13.02 -13.35
N ILE A 23 26.77 -12.21 -14.23
CA ILE A 23 25.86 -11.12 -13.87
C ILE A 23 24.45 -11.43 -14.37
N ILE A 24 23.45 -11.32 -13.49
CA ILE A 24 22.03 -11.32 -13.87
C ILE A 24 21.55 -9.87 -13.86
N SER A 25 21.31 -9.36 -15.07
CA SER A 25 20.74 -8.04 -15.32
C SER A 25 19.28 -8.20 -15.71
N VAL A 26 18.44 -8.44 -14.71
CA VAL A 26 16.99 -8.46 -14.86
C VAL A 26 16.45 -7.22 -14.14
N PRO A 27 15.45 -6.53 -14.69
CA PRO A 27 14.59 -5.65 -13.90
C PRO A 27 13.96 -6.52 -12.80
N CYS A 28 14.62 -6.58 -11.64
CA CYS A 28 14.08 -7.20 -10.43
C CYS A 28 12.70 -6.58 -10.23
N GLY A 29 11.65 -7.41 -10.16
CA GLY A 29 10.24 -6.99 -10.32
C GLY A 29 9.46 -7.93 -11.24
N ARG A 30 10.13 -8.58 -12.22
CA ARG A 30 9.52 -9.65 -13.03
C ARG A 30 9.34 -10.89 -12.17
N GLY A 31 8.15 -11.02 -11.59
CA GLY A 31 7.80 -12.17 -10.77
C GLY A 31 6.38 -12.16 -10.23
N LYS A 32 5.86 -10.99 -9.82
CA LYS A 32 4.71 -10.88 -8.90
C LYS A 32 4.03 -9.53 -9.07
N CYS A 33 2.86 -9.57 -9.68
CA CYS A 33 2.33 -8.50 -10.48
C CYS A 33 0.80 -8.59 -10.49
N HIS A 34 0.16 -7.49 -10.84
CA HIS A 34 -1.28 -7.37 -10.89
C HIS A 34 -1.78 -7.45 -12.34
N SER A 35 -3.06 -7.79 -12.52
CA SER A 35 -3.68 -7.63 -13.84
C SER A 35 -3.73 -6.16 -14.24
N LYS A 36 -3.78 -5.91 -15.55
CA LYS A 36 -4.09 -4.59 -16.11
C LYS A 36 -5.32 -3.96 -15.43
N GLY A 37 -5.30 -2.64 -15.24
CA GLY A 37 -6.38 -1.88 -14.61
C GLY A 37 -6.40 -1.96 -13.08
N THR A 38 -5.49 -2.72 -12.46
CA THR A 38 -5.39 -2.74 -10.99
C THR A 38 -5.00 -1.36 -10.48
N ARG A 39 -5.77 -0.86 -9.53
CA ARG A 39 -5.64 0.49 -8.97
C ARG A 39 -4.71 0.49 -7.76
N ILE A 40 -3.63 1.24 -7.84
CA ILE A 40 -2.55 1.33 -6.86
C ILE A 40 -2.57 2.70 -6.18
N MET A 41 -2.32 2.73 -4.88
CA MET A 41 -2.27 3.97 -4.10
C MET A 41 -0.88 4.60 -4.18
N MET A 42 -0.84 5.83 -4.67
CA MET A 42 0.36 6.68 -4.71
C MET A 42 0.59 7.33 -3.34
N TYR A 43 1.82 7.75 -3.07
CA TYR A 43 2.19 8.34 -1.76
C TYR A 43 1.44 9.65 -1.45
N ASP A 44 1.04 10.40 -2.47
CA ASP A 44 0.22 11.62 -2.31
C ASP A 44 -1.27 11.33 -2.03
N GLY A 45 -1.66 10.05 -2.03
CA GLY A 45 -3.02 9.56 -1.86
C GLY A 45 -3.81 9.42 -3.16
N SER A 46 -3.27 9.86 -4.30
CA SER A 46 -3.89 9.65 -5.61
C SER A 46 -3.87 8.17 -5.99
N ILE A 47 -4.75 7.79 -6.93
CA ILE A 47 -4.87 6.43 -7.42
C ILE A 47 -4.38 6.37 -8.85
N LYS A 48 -3.50 5.41 -9.14
CA LYS A 48 -2.94 5.20 -10.47
C LYS A 48 -3.11 3.75 -10.91
N LEU A 49 -3.30 3.52 -12.21
CA LEU A 49 -3.36 2.16 -12.74
C LEU A 49 -1.97 1.53 -12.74
N VAL A 50 -1.90 0.23 -12.49
CA VAL A 50 -0.64 -0.52 -12.38
C VAL A 50 0.22 -0.42 -13.65
N GLU A 51 -0.42 -0.40 -14.82
CA GLU A 51 0.24 -0.27 -16.11
C GLU A 51 0.86 1.11 -16.36
N ASP A 52 0.40 2.14 -15.66
CA ASP A 52 0.82 3.53 -15.84
C ASP A 52 1.93 3.95 -14.87
N ILE A 53 2.25 3.11 -13.89
CA ILE A 53 3.31 3.37 -12.90
C ILE A 53 4.67 3.47 -13.59
N LYS A 54 5.48 4.44 -13.15
CA LYS A 54 6.80 4.74 -13.70
C LYS A 54 7.89 4.61 -12.65
N VAL A 55 9.10 4.29 -13.09
CA VAL A 55 10.29 4.27 -12.24
C VAL A 55 10.52 5.65 -11.62
N GLY A 56 10.85 5.66 -10.33
CA GLY A 56 11.08 6.86 -9.54
C GLY A 56 9.85 7.40 -8.81
N GLU A 57 8.63 6.98 -9.19
CA GLU A 57 7.40 7.37 -8.50
C GLU A 57 7.33 6.77 -7.09
N LEU A 58 6.51 7.38 -6.23
CA LEU A 58 6.35 6.98 -4.84
C LEU A 58 4.96 6.37 -4.62
N LEU A 59 4.91 5.13 -4.14
CA LEU A 59 3.70 4.43 -3.73
C LEU A 59 3.51 4.54 -2.22
N MET A 60 2.27 4.33 -1.75
CA MET A 60 1.95 4.31 -0.33
C MET A 60 2.31 2.95 0.29
N GLY A 61 3.19 2.95 1.29
CA GLY A 61 3.50 1.79 2.13
C GLY A 61 2.38 1.46 3.12
N ASP A 62 2.40 0.24 3.66
CA ASP A 62 1.47 -0.22 4.70
C ASP A 62 1.68 0.48 6.06
N ASP A 63 2.82 1.13 6.24
CA ASP A 63 3.22 1.93 7.39
C ASP A 63 3.07 3.45 7.16
N SER A 64 2.34 3.84 6.10
CA SER A 64 2.16 5.25 5.67
C SER A 64 3.44 5.97 5.22
N THR A 65 4.54 5.24 4.98
CA THR A 65 5.79 5.82 4.47
C THR A 65 5.94 5.57 2.95
N PRO A 66 6.71 6.39 2.22
CA PRO A 66 6.82 6.24 0.77
C PRO A 66 7.55 4.95 0.37
N ARG A 67 7.18 4.41 -0.79
CA ARG A 67 7.86 3.29 -1.46
C ARG A 67 8.28 3.72 -2.86
N ARG A 68 9.58 3.86 -3.11
CA ARG A 68 10.08 4.30 -4.41
C ARG A 68 10.09 3.14 -5.39
N VAL A 69 9.47 3.34 -6.56
CA VAL A 69 9.52 2.41 -7.67
C VAL A 69 10.93 2.39 -8.27
N GLN A 70 11.59 1.24 -8.22
CA GLN A 70 12.96 1.04 -8.70
C GLN A 70 13.00 0.54 -10.15
N SER A 71 12.00 -0.23 -10.57
CA SER A 71 11.94 -0.89 -11.88
C SER A 71 10.49 -1.24 -12.25
N LEU A 72 10.25 -1.62 -13.50
CA LEU A 72 8.96 -2.12 -13.99
C LEU A 72 9.09 -3.55 -14.52
N ALA A 73 7.98 -4.28 -14.48
CA ALA A 73 7.91 -5.68 -14.85
C ALA A 73 6.60 -6.02 -15.55
N ARG A 74 6.69 -6.77 -16.64
CA ARG A 74 5.53 -7.17 -17.46
C ARG A 74 5.75 -8.58 -18.01
N GLY A 75 4.66 -9.27 -18.34
CA GLY A 75 4.68 -10.56 -19.01
C GLY A 75 3.36 -11.29 -18.83
N GLN A 76 3.36 -12.61 -19.03
CA GLN A 76 2.17 -13.45 -18.91
C GLN A 76 2.37 -14.60 -17.94
N GLU A 77 1.32 -14.94 -17.19
CA GLU A 77 1.29 -16.08 -16.25
C GLU A 77 -0.17 -16.46 -15.98
N GLU A 78 -0.40 -17.61 -15.36
CA GLU A 78 -1.72 -17.94 -14.81
C GLU A 78 -2.11 -16.90 -13.75
N MET A 79 -3.28 -16.31 -13.93
CA MET A 79 -3.83 -15.25 -13.09
C MET A 79 -4.86 -15.82 -12.13
N PHE A 80 -4.95 -15.22 -10.96
CA PHE A 80 -5.82 -15.61 -9.86
C PHE A 80 -6.58 -14.41 -9.33
N ASP A 81 -7.89 -14.52 -9.29
CA ASP A 81 -8.76 -13.58 -8.60
C ASP A 81 -8.70 -13.84 -7.09
N ILE A 82 -8.31 -12.81 -6.35
CA ILE A 82 -8.43 -12.77 -4.89
C ILE A 82 -9.73 -12.06 -4.55
N ILE A 83 -10.74 -12.83 -4.17
CA ILE A 83 -12.11 -12.37 -4.00
C ILE A 83 -12.39 -12.21 -2.50
N PRO A 84 -12.38 -10.99 -1.93
CA PRO A 84 -12.68 -10.78 -0.53
C PRO A 84 -14.15 -11.07 -0.22
N THR A 85 -14.46 -11.44 1.02
CA THR A 85 -15.85 -11.58 1.49
C THR A 85 -16.67 -10.29 1.34
N LYS A 86 -16.00 -9.14 1.38
CA LYS A 86 -16.55 -7.81 1.19
C LYS A 86 -15.48 -6.90 0.58
N GLY A 87 -15.87 -6.09 -0.37
CA GLY A 87 -14.97 -5.22 -1.13
C GLY A 87 -14.74 -5.73 -2.55
N GLU A 88 -13.81 -5.09 -3.24
CA GLU A 88 -13.50 -5.41 -4.63
C GLU A 88 -12.47 -6.53 -4.72
N LYS A 89 -12.61 -7.38 -5.74
CA LYS A 89 -11.58 -8.36 -6.06
C LYS A 89 -10.36 -7.66 -6.65
N TYR A 90 -9.21 -8.30 -6.52
CA TYR A 90 -8.01 -7.93 -7.27
C TYR A 90 -7.39 -9.19 -7.86
N THR A 91 -6.77 -9.04 -9.03
CA THR A 91 -6.23 -10.17 -9.78
C THR A 91 -4.72 -10.11 -9.78
N VAL A 92 -4.09 -11.23 -9.47
CA VAL A 92 -2.64 -11.36 -9.36
C VAL A 92 -2.17 -12.62 -10.06
N ASN A 93 -0.93 -12.65 -10.50
CA ASN A 93 -0.36 -13.87 -11.08
C ASN A 93 -0.09 -14.95 -10.02
N ARG A 94 0.04 -16.21 -10.43
CA ARG A 94 0.30 -17.39 -9.58
C ARG A 94 1.49 -17.24 -8.64
N SER A 95 2.52 -16.53 -9.06
CA SER A 95 3.71 -16.31 -8.26
C SER A 95 3.55 -15.20 -7.21
N HIS A 96 2.50 -14.35 -7.29
CA HIS A 96 2.30 -13.16 -6.46
C HIS A 96 2.36 -13.44 -4.96
N ILE A 97 2.92 -12.53 -4.17
CA ILE A 97 2.93 -12.67 -2.70
C ILE A 97 1.70 -11.97 -2.11
N LEU A 98 0.88 -12.78 -1.45
CA LEU A 98 -0.17 -12.30 -0.59
C LEU A 98 0.44 -11.96 0.78
N SER A 99 0.27 -10.71 1.22
CA SER A 99 0.46 -10.34 2.63
C SER A 99 -0.84 -10.62 3.38
N LEU A 100 -0.83 -11.66 4.19
CA LEU A 100 -2.00 -12.11 4.95
C LEU A 100 -1.75 -11.91 6.44
N LYS A 101 -2.81 -11.78 7.23
CA LYS A 101 -2.76 -11.68 8.68
C LYS A 101 -3.20 -13.01 9.28
N TYR A 102 -2.36 -13.59 10.14
CA TYR A 102 -2.73 -14.77 10.89
C TYR A 102 -3.73 -14.38 11.99
N ASN A 103 -4.94 -14.95 11.93
CA ASN A 103 -6.08 -14.49 12.72
C ASN A 103 -6.72 -15.61 13.55
N THR A 104 -5.88 -16.46 14.14
CA THR A 104 -6.28 -17.52 15.08
C THR A 104 -5.48 -17.37 16.38
N VAL A 105 -6.09 -17.72 17.52
CA VAL A 105 -5.45 -17.63 18.84
C VAL A 105 -4.31 -18.64 18.97
N GLU A 106 -4.53 -19.87 18.51
CA GLU A 106 -3.52 -20.92 18.48
C GLU A 106 -2.44 -20.61 17.44
N SER A 107 -1.18 -20.62 17.86
CA SER A 107 -0.06 -20.45 16.94
C SER A 107 0.10 -21.65 16.03
N ALA A 108 0.40 -21.44 14.75
CA ALA A 108 0.68 -22.51 13.80
C ALA A 108 2.04 -22.29 13.11
N LYS A 109 2.67 -23.39 12.68
CA LYS A 109 3.85 -23.32 11.81
C LYS A 109 3.40 -23.40 10.36
N ILE A 110 3.75 -22.40 9.57
CA ILE A 110 3.52 -22.37 8.12
C ILE A 110 4.90 -22.30 7.47
N LYS A 111 5.24 -23.31 6.65
CA LYS A 111 6.57 -23.46 6.02
C LYS A 111 7.74 -23.34 7.02
N GLY A 112 7.60 -23.92 8.21
CA GLY A 112 8.65 -23.93 9.24
C GLY A 112 8.62 -22.74 10.20
N THR A 113 8.02 -21.61 9.80
CA THR A 113 7.92 -20.39 10.61
C THR A 113 6.68 -20.43 11.50
N LYS A 114 6.86 -20.15 12.80
CA LYS A 114 5.76 -20.07 13.77
C LYS A 114 5.09 -18.69 13.69
N TYR A 115 3.78 -18.67 13.51
CA TYR A 115 2.96 -17.46 13.48
C TYR A 115 1.94 -17.45 14.62
N SER A 116 1.69 -16.27 15.14
CA SER A 116 0.74 -15.95 16.21
C SER A 116 -0.29 -14.93 15.75
N LYS A 117 -1.36 -14.76 16.52
CA LYS A 117 -2.46 -13.85 16.17
C LYS A 117 -1.95 -12.43 15.92
N GLY A 118 -2.20 -11.90 14.73
CA GLY A 118 -1.83 -10.56 14.31
C GLY A 118 -0.58 -10.50 13.43
N ASP A 119 0.22 -11.56 13.38
CA ASP A 119 1.42 -11.62 12.56
C ASP A 119 1.07 -11.54 11.07
N VAL A 120 1.93 -10.87 10.31
CA VAL A 120 1.85 -10.83 8.85
C VAL A 120 2.59 -12.03 8.28
N VAL A 121 1.89 -12.79 7.45
CA VAL A 121 2.35 -13.95 6.72
C VAL A 121 2.42 -13.58 5.26
N ASP A 122 3.61 -13.35 4.72
CA ASP A 122 3.76 -13.21 3.27
C ASP A 122 4.01 -14.59 2.63
N ILE A 123 3.11 -14.98 1.73
CA ILE A 123 3.08 -16.29 1.08
C ILE A 123 2.74 -16.13 -0.39
N SER A 124 3.37 -16.90 -1.28
CA SER A 124 3.01 -16.87 -2.71
C SER A 124 1.63 -17.49 -2.95
N VAL A 125 0.92 -17.10 -4.01
CA VAL A 125 -0.37 -17.75 -4.37
C VAL A 125 -0.15 -19.25 -4.60
N ASP A 126 0.92 -19.66 -5.29
CA ASP A 126 1.27 -21.07 -5.47
C ASP A 126 1.48 -21.83 -4.14
N ASP A 127 2.23 -21.26 -3.20
CA ASP A 127 2.43 -21.86 -1.87
C ASP A 127 1.12 -21.91 -1.07
N TYR A 128 0.30 -20.85 -1.15
CA TYR A 128 -0.99 -20.78 -0.49
C TYR A 128 -1.91 -21.91 -0.99
N LEU A 129 -1.98 -22.12 -2.31
CA LEU A 129 -2.77 -23.19 -2.93
C LEU A 129 -2.36 -24.59 -2.46
N LYS A 130 -1.08 -24.78 -2.11
CA LYS A 130 -0.53 -26.05 -1.58
C LYS A 130 -0.82 -26.27 -0.09
N LEU A 131 -1.30 -25.27 0.64
CA LEU A 131 -1.65 -25.44 2.06
C LEU A 131 -2.85 -26.38 2.25
N PRO A 132 -2.96 -27.06 3.40
CA PRO A 132 -4.14 -27.87 3.73
C PRO A 132 -5.45 -27.09 3.66
N LYS A 133 -6.57 -27.76 3.34
CA LYS A 133 -7.92 -27.18 3.18
C LYS A 133 -8.35 -26.22 4.32
N MET A 134 -7.87 -26.43 5.55
CA MET A 134 -8.16 -25.54 6.69
C MET A 134 -7.68 -24.09 6.49
N TYR A 135 -6.66 -23.87 5.65
CA TYR A 135 -6.12 -22.55 5.32
C TYR A 135 -6.85 -21.87 4.17
N HIS A 136 -7.89 -22.50 3.62
CA HIS A 136 -8.63 -22.00 2.47
C HIS A 136 -10.03 -21.52 2.85
N GLY A 137 -10.56 -20.61 2.04
CA GLY A 137 -11.94 -20.13 2.16
C GLY A 137 -12.15 -19.06 3.23
N LYS A 138 -13.42 -18.73 3.51
CA LYS A 138 -13.79 -17.50 4.25
C LYS A 138 -13.49 -17.56 5.77
N ALA A 139 -13.35 -18.76 6.32
CA ALA A 139 -13.15 -19.02 7.75
C ALA A 139 -11.69 -19.34 8.12
N THR A 140 -10.77 -19.28 7.16
CA THR A 140 -9.34 -19.57 7.33
C THR A 140 -8.64 -18.74 8.43
N PRO A 141 -7.57 -19.29 9.04
CA PRO A 141 -6.59 -18.54 9.82
C PRO A 141 -5.89 -17.42 9.04
N LEU A 142 -5.70 -17.56 7.73
CA LEU A 142 -4.95 -16.59 6.91
C LEU A 142 -5.88 -15.60 6.20
N ARG A 143 -5.92 -14.35 6.68
CA ARG A 143 -6.90 -13.36 6.21
C ARG A 143 -6.25 -12.20 5.48
N GLY A 144 -6.90 -11.66 4.46
CA GLY A 144 -6.49 -10.39 3.88
C GLY A 144 -6.71 -9.27 4.90
N TYR A 145 -5.95 -8.19 4.79
CA TYR A 145 -6.08 -7.06 5.70
C TYR A 145 -5.88 -5.72 5.00
N ARG A 146 -6.51 -4.70 5.58
CA ARG A 146 -6.38 -3.30 5.20
C ARG A 146 -5.75 -2.50 6.34
N VAL A 147 -5.18 -1.36 6.01
CA VAL A 147 -4.59 -0.43 6.99
C VAL A 147 -5.13 0.98 6.78
N SER A 148 -5.15 1.79 7.84
CA SER A 148 -5.33 3.23 7.72
C SER A 148 -4.07 3.87 7.14
N VAL A 149 -4.19 5.09 6.65
CA VAL A 149 -3.06 5.89 6.17
C VAL A 149 -2.97 7.18 6.95
N ASP A 150 -1.76 7.53 7.37
CA ASP A 150 -1.43 8.80 8.00
C ASP A 150 -0.76 9.72 6.98
N PHE A 151 -1.51 10.71 6.50
CA PHE A 151 -1.00 11.71 5.57
C PHE A 151 -0.36 12.89 6.32
N PRO A 152 0.64 13.55 5.72
CA PRO A 152 1.16 14.82 6.23
C PRO A 152 0.05 15.87 6.36
N THR A 153 0.10 16.65 7.43
CA THR A 153 -0.82 17.78 7.65
C THR A 153 -0.61 18.86 6.59
N LYS A 154 -1.70 19.31 5.99
CA LYS A 154 -1.74 20.43 5.04
C LYS A 154 -2.74 21.47 5.54
N ASN A 155 -2.38 22.74 5.42
CA ASN A 155 -3.30 23.83 5.76
C ASN A 155 -4.46 23.86 4.77
N VAL A 156 -5.65 24.15 5.28
CA VAL A 156 -6.89 24.25 4.50
C VAL A 156 -7.60 25.56 4.83
N THR A 157 -8.17 26.21 3.81
CA THR A 157 -8.82 27.52 3.97
C THR A 157 -10.21 27.39 4.61
N ILE A 158 -11.00 26.40 4.18
CA ILE A 158 -12.34 26.16 4.74
C ILE A 158 -12.20 25.18 5.90
N ASP A 159 -12.85 25.47 7.02
CA ASP A 159 -12.92 24.56 8.16
C ASP A 159 -13.46 23.19 7.72
N PRO A 160 -12.79 22.08 8.07
CA PRO A 160 -13.17 20.77 7.58
C PRO A 160 -14.58 20.34 8.00
N TYR A 161 -15.03 20.70 9.20
CA TYR A 161 -16.38 20.36 9.66
C TYR A 161 -17.43 21.13 8.86
N PHE A 162 -17.23 22.44 8.64
CA PHE A 162 -18.09 23.23 7.77
C PHE A 162 -18.18 22.62 6.36
N LEU A 163 -17.05 22.20 5.77
CA LEU A 163 -17.05 21.56 4.46
C LEU A 163 -17.92 20.29 4.48
N GLY A 164 -17.81 19.48 5.54
CA GLY A 164 -18.64 18.29 5.71
C GLY A 164 -20.14 18.61 5.71
N CYS A 165 -20.57 19.59 6.51
CA CYS A 165 -21.97 20.03 6.55
C CYS A 165 -22.44 20.57 5.19
N TRP A 166 -21.60 21.35 4.50
CA TRP A 166 -21.93 21.88 3.19
C TRP A 166 -22.06 20.77 2.12
N LEU A 167 -21.21 19.75 2.18
CA LEU A 167 -21.29 18.61 1.26
C LEU A 167 -22.58 17.81 1.43
N GLY A 168 -23.09 17.72 2.65
CA GLY A 168 -24.39 17.15 2.95
C GLY A 168 -25.56 18.05 2.56
N ASP A 169 -25.99 18.89 3.50
CA ASP A 169 -27.19 19.74 3.39
C ASP A 169 -26.94 21.12 2.75
N GLY A 170 -25.74 21.37 2.23
CA GLY A 170 -25.44 22.63 1.54
C GLY A 170 -26.10 22.75 0.15
N CYS A 171 -26.37 23.97 -0.28
CA CYS A 171 -26.78 24.27 -1.63
C CYS A 171 -25.58 24.18 -2.58
N CYS A 172 -25.69 23.44 -3.68
CA CYS A 172 -24.57 23.28 -4.63
C CYS A 172 -24.22 24.58 -5.39
N TYR A 173 -25.02 25.65 -5.29
CA TYR A 173 -24.81 26.90 -6.01
C TYR A 173 -24.15 28.00 -5.17
N ASN A 174 -24.17 27.91 -3.85
CA ASN A 174 -23.73 28.97 -2.95
C ASN A 174 -23.37 28.40 -1.55
N THR A 175 -23.19 29.27 -0.56
CA THR A 175 -22.82 28.92 0.82
C THR A 175 -24.01 28.63 1.73
N LYS A 176 -25.22 28.49 1.18
CA LYS A 176 -26.43 28.17 1.94
C LYS A 176 -26.36 26.74 2.48
N ILE A 177 -26.76 26.52 3.72
CA ILE A 177 -26.95 25.21 4.36
C ILE A 177 -28.32 25.21 5.01
N THR A 178 -29.07 24.13 4.84
CA THR A 178 -30.37 23.93 5.49
C THR A 178 -30.19 23.03 6.69
N SER A 179 -30.63 23.46 7.88
CA SER A 179 -30.52 22.65 9.10
C SER A 179 -31.57 23.04 10.13
N ILE A 180 -31.99 22.06 10.92
CA ILE A 180 -32.92 22.24 12.04
C ILE A 180 -32.23 22.11 13.41
N ASP A 181 -30.98 21.64 13.42
CA ASP A 181 -30.24 21.36 14.64
C ASP A 181 -29.52 22.64 15.12
N ASN A 182 -29.87 23.13 16.30
CA ASN A 182 -29.34 24.38 16.86
C ASN A 182 -27.82 24.35 17.03
N GLU A 183 -27.23 23.20 17.31
CA GLU A 183 -25.79 23.04 17.46
C GLU A 183 -25.07 23.36 16.15
N ILE A 184 -25.58 22.87 15.00
CA ILE A 184 -25.02 23.18 13.68
C ILE A 184 -25.22 24.66 13.37
N ILE A 185 -26.41 25.21 13.62
CA ILE A 185 -26.72 26.63 13.37
C ILE A 185 -25.76 27.54 14.16
N ASN A 186 -25.55 27.25 15.45
CA ASN A 186 -24.62 28.00 16.30
C ASN A 186 -23.18 27.85 15.83
N TYR A 187 -22.76 26.66 15.41
CA TYR A 187 -21.45 26.45 14.81
C TYR A 187 -21.27 27.31 13.54
N LEU A 188 -22.24 27.32 12.62
CA LEU A 188 -22.18 28.10 11.38
C LEU A 188 -22.08 29.60 11.66
N LYS A 189 -22.82 30.10 12.66
CA LYS A 189 -22.75 31.50 13.11
C LYS A 189 -21.35 31.84 13.64
N ASN A 190 -20.83 31.03 14.56
CA ASN A 190 -19.50 31.25 15.16
C ASN A 190 -18.37 31.18 14.10
N TYR A 191 -18.49 30.27 13.14
CA TYR A 191 -17.54 30.16 12.04
C TYR A 191 -17.62 31.34 11.06
N ALA A 192 -18.81 31.87 10.80
CA ALA A 192 -18.95 33.11 10.04
C ALA A 192 -18.29 34.29 10.77
N ASP A 193 -18.52 34.41 12.08
CA ASP A 193 -17.96 35.48 12.90
C ASP A 193 -16.43 35.41 12.97
N SER A 194 -15.83 34.22 13.09
CA SER A 194 -14.37 34.03 13.12
C SER A 194 -13.68 34.44 11.81
N LEU A 195 -14.40 34.36 10.69
CA LEU A 195 -13.93 34.82 9.37
C LEU A 195 -14.35 36.27 9.05
N ASN A 196 -14.95 36.99 10.01
CA ASN A 196 -15.51 38.32 9.82
C ASN A 196 -16.53 38.40 8.68
N LEU A 197 -17.33 37.35 8.50
CA LEU A 197 -18.42 37.23 7.54
C LEU A 197 -19.78 37.50 8.20
N SER A 198 -20.85 37.59 7.42
CA SER A 198 -22.22 37.78 7.88
C SER A 198 -23.01 36.48 7.79
N PHE A 199 -23.63 36.09 8.89
CA PHE A 199 -24.57 34.96 8.95
C PHE A 199 -26.00 35.46 8.78
N LYS A 200 -26.74 34.93 7.81
CA LYS A 200 -28.13 35.34 7.52
C LYS A 200 -29.04 34.13 7.40
N GLN A 201 -30.17 34.17 8.09
CA GLN A 201 -31.28 33.25 7.88
C GLN A 201 -32.09 33.69 6.65
N ASP A 202 -32.52 32.75 5.83
CA ASP A 202 -33.36 33.03 4.67
C ASP A 202 -34.78 33.39 5.12
N LYS A 203 -35.38 34.42 4.49
CA LYS A 203 -36.72 34.89 4.84
C LYS A 203 -37.83 33.97 4.31
N SER A 204 -37.56 33.28 3.21
CA SER A 204 -38.52 32.40 2.53
C SER A 204 -38.45 30.96 3.05
N ASP A 205 -37.30 30.57 3.59
CA ASP A 205 -37.07 29.26 4.21
C ASP A 205 -36.32 29.44 5.53
N LEU A 206 -37.07 29.43 6.64
CA LEU A 206 -36.53 29.68 7.98
C LEU A 206 -35.54 28.59 8.44
N MET A 207 -35.44 27.44 7.75
CA MET A 207 -34.45 26.40 8.04
C MET A 207 -33.13 26.61 7.29
N SER A 208 -33.08 27.57 6.37
CA SER A 208 -31.93 27.83 5.51
C SER A 208 -31.10 29.01 6.01
N TYR A 209 -29.79 28.82 6.08
CA TYR A 209 -28.82 29.81 6.55
C TYR A 209 -27.72 30.00 5.53
N THR A 210 -27.30 31.24 5.29
CA THR A 210 -26.27 31.59 4.30
C THR A 210 -25.19 32.44 4.94
N ILE A 211 -23.94 32.05 4.73
CA ILE A 211 -22.77 32.87 5.10
C ILE A 211 -22.41 33.76 3.91
N THR A 212 -22.52 35.07 4.11
CA THR A 212 -22.30 36.11 3.10
C THR A 212 -21.20 37.08 3.53
N ARG A 213 -20.70 37.91 2.61
CA ARG A 213 -19.78 39.00 2.96
C ARG A 213 -20.48 40.05 3.81
N LYS A 214 -19.75 40.74 4.69
CA LYS A 214 -20.24 41.96 5.36
C LYS A 214 -20.35 43.12 4.35
N GLN A 215 -21.18 44.11 4.66
CA GLN A 215 -21.31 45.32 3.83
C GLN A 215 -19.94 46.02 3.72
N GLY A 216 -19.55 46.42 2.51
CA GLY A 216 -18.24 47.03 2.23
C GLY A 216 -17.08 46.03 2.04
N VAL A 217 -17.29 44.72 2.28
CA VAL A 217 -16.29 43.69 1.98
C VAL A 217 -16.55 43.11 0.58
N ASN A 218 -15.52 43.05 -0.26
CA ASN A 218 -15.67 42.63 -1.66
C ASN A 218 -15.61 41.11 -1.90
N ARG A 219 -15.23 40.31 -0.89
CA ARG A 219 -14.98 38.88 -1.04
C ARG A 219 -15.70 38.03 -0.01
N ASN A 220 -16.06 36.81 -0.41
CA ASN A 220 -16.55 35.77 0.50
C ASN A 220 -15.56 34.63 0.41
N LEU A 221 -14.65 34.56 1.38
CA LEU A 221 -13.53 33.61 1.40
C LEU A 221 -14.00 32.15 1.23
N ILE A 222 -15.14 31.79 1.84
CA ILE A 222 -15.72 30.46 1.71
C ILE A 222 -16.15 30.21 0.27
N LEU A 223 -16.96 31.11 -0.32
CA LEU A 223 -17.45 30.93 -1.69
C LEU A 223 -16.31 30.93 -2.71
N ASP A 224 -15.31 31.77 -2.52
CA ASP A 224 -14.14 31.87 -3.40
C ASP A 224 -13.32 30.58 -3.35
N GLU A 225 -13.11 30.01 -2.15
CA GLU A 225 -12.43 28.71 -2.03
C GLU A 225 -13.28 27.54 -2.56
N LEU A 226 -14.61 27.54 -2.36
CA LEU A 226 -15.50 26.53 -2.97
C LEU A 226 -15.40 26.53 -4.50
N LYS A 227 -15.31 27.73 -5.11
CA LYS A 227 -15.08 27.87 -6.56
C LYS A 227 -13.70 27.37 -6.97
N LYS A 228 -12.65 27.76 -6.24
CA LYS A 228 -11.27 27.33 -6.50
C LYS A 228 -11.11 25.81 -6.43
N LEU A 229 -11.78 25.17 -5.47
CA LEU A 229 -11.83 23.71 -5.30
C LEU A 229 -12.83 23.02 -6.24
N LYS A 230 -13.47 23.76 -7.15
CA LYS A 230 -14.45 23.24 -8.14
C LYS A 230 -15.62 22.48 -7.50
N LEU A 231 -16.08 22.94 -6.33
CA LEU A 231 -17.17 22.32 -5.56
C LEU A 231 -18.55 22.80 -6.00
N ILE A 232 -18.66 24.04 -6.50
CA ILE A 232 -19.92 24.61 -6.97
C ILE A 232 -20.46 23.80 -8.14
N LYS A 233 -21.71 23.33 -8.03
CA LYS A 233 -22.41 22.39 -8.93
C LYS A 233 -21.75 21.01 -9.07
N ASN A 234 -20.73 20.70 -8.26
CA ASN A 234 -19.97 19.47 -8.33
C ASN A 234 -19.49 19.05 -6.94
N LYS A 235 -20.43 18.61 -6.08
CA LYS A 235 -20.10 18.20 -4.71
C LYS A 235 -19.24 16.92 -4.72
N HIS A 236 -18.01 17.05 -4.23
CA HIS A 236 -17.03 15.99 -4.06
C HIS A 236 -16.12 16.36 -2.87
N ILE A 237 -15.33 15.42 -2.33
CA ILE A 237 -14.36 15.77 -1.26
C ILE A 237 -13.00 16.02 -1.93
N PRO A 238 -12.44 17.24 -1.87
CA PRO A 238 -11.17 17.53 -2.51
C PRO A 238 -9.99 16.77 -1.88
N ASP A 239 -8.98 16.43 -2.67
CA ASP A 239 -7.81 15.66 -2.21
C ASP A 239 -7.03 16.35 -1.09
N ILE A 240 -7.02 17.69 -1.04
CA ILE A 240 -6.40 18.44 0.06
C ILE A 240 -7.08 18.18 1.42
N TYR A 241 -8.31 17.67 1.42
CA TYR A 241 -9.02 17.21 2.63
C TYR A 241 -8.94 15.70 2.80
N LYS A 242 -9.09 14.91 1.72
CA LYS A 242 -9.02 13.43 1.77
C LYS A 242 -7.63 12.91 2.11
N CYS A 243 -6.57 13.58 1.66
CA CYS A 243 -5.17 13.19 1.82
C CYS A 243 -4.47 14.17 2.77
N ASN A 244 -5.02 14.28 3.98
CA ASN A 244 -4.60 15.21 5.03
C ASN A 244 -4.60 14.52 6.41
N SER A 245 -4.24 15.25 7.46
CA SER A 245 -4.17 14.75 8.82
C SER A 245 -5.46 14.04 9.24
N ARG A 246 -5.32 13.08 10.15
CA ARG A 246 -6.45 12.33 10.71
C ARG A 246 -7.53 13.25 11.27
N ASP A 247 -7.15 14.32 11.96
CA ASP A 247 -8.07 15.31 12.54
C ASP A 247 -8.94 16.00 11.47
N ILE A 248 -8.30 16.51 10.40
CA ILE A 248 -9.02 17.17 9.29
C ILE A 248 -10.01 16.20 8.66
N ARG A 249 -9.57 14.97 8.38
CA ARG A 249 -10.41 13.93 7.78
C ARG A 249 -11.60 13.54 8.67
N LEU A 250 -11.37 13.40 9.98
CA LEU A 250 -12.43 13.10 10.95
C LEU A 250 -13.46 14.23 11.03
N LYS A 251 -13.02 15.50 10.97
CA LYS A 251 -13.92 16.66 10.98
C LYS A 251 -14.78 16.75 9.72
N VAL A 252 -14.21 16.51 8.53
CA VAL A 252 -15.01 16.41 7.29
C VAL A 252 -16.07 15.32 7.42
N LEU A 253 -15.66 14.13 7.87
CA LEU A 253 -16.58 13.01 8.05
C LEU A 253 -17.67 13.34 9.07
N ALA A 254 -17.33 14.01 10.18
CA ALA A 254 -18.27 14.42 11.20
C ALA A 254 -19.36 15.34 10.66
N GLY A 255 -18.99 16.37 9.87
CA GLY A 255 -19.97 17.28 9.26
C GLY A 255 -20.94 16.57 8.32
N ILE A 256 -20.45 15.63 7.50
CA ILE A 256 -21.30 14.81 6.61
C ILE A 256 -22.24 13.89 7.42
N LEU A 257 -21.75 13.32 8.52
CA LEU A 257 -22.56 12.46 9.36
C LEU A 257 -23.61 13.25 10.14
N ASP A 258 -23.31 14.48 10.55
CA ASP A 258 -24.25 15.37 11.24
C ASP A 258 -25.41 15.83 10.36
N THR A 259 -25.20 15.96 9.05
CA THR A 259 -26.27 16.25 8.09
C THR A 259 -26.99 14.97 7.65
N ASP A 260 -26.33 14.11 6.90
CA ASP A 260 -26.96 13.01 6.15
C ASP A 260 -26.77 11.63 6.79
N GLY A 261 -25.89 11.52 7.78
CA GLY A 261 -25.61 10.27 8.48
C GLY A 261 -26.69 9.88 9.47
N SER A 262 -26.87 8.58 9.66
CA SER A 262 -27.68 8.00 10.74
C SER A 262 -26.89 6.98 11.53
N LEU A 263 -27.12 6.91 12.84
CA LEU A 263 -26.58 5.83 13.65
C LEU A 263 -27.28 4.51 13.33
N LYS A 264 -26.52 3.42 13.35
CA LYS A 264 -27.12 2.08 13.33
C LYS A 264 -27.90 1.84 14.62
N ALA A 265 -28.82 0.88 14.58
CA ALA A 265 -29.64 0.52 15.75
C ALA A 265 -28.81 0.19 17.01
N ASN A 266 -27.62 -0.41 16.84
CA ASN A 266 -26.70 -0.72 17.94
C ASN A 266 -25.80 0.45 18.35
N LYS A 267 -25.94 1.63 17.73
CA LYS A 267 -25.14 2.86 17.91
C LYS A 267 -23.64 2.71 17.67
N ALA A 268 -23.15 1.55 17.22
CA ALA A 268 -21.73 1.22 17.06
C ALA A 268 -21.27 1.31 15.60
N GLY A 269 -21.78 2.32 14.88
CA GLY A 269 -21.54 2.55 13.47
C GLY A 269 -22.56 3.48 12.85
N TYR A 270 -22.28 3.89 11.62
CA TYR A 270 -23.12 4.81 10.86
C TYR A 270 -23.62 4.17 9.58
N GLU A 271 -24.71 4.71 9.07
CA GLU A 271 -25.17 4.54 7.71
C GLU A 271 -25.32 5.91 7.05
N LEU A 272 -25.03 5.96 5.76
CA LEU A 272 -25.17 7.17 4.95
C LEU A 272 -25.72 6.74 3.59
N THR A 273 -26.66 7.51 3.04
CA THR A 273 -27.19 7.28 1.71
C THR A 273 -27.22 8.58 0.93
N LEU A 274 -26.52 8.65 -0.19
CA LEU A 274 -26.51 9.83 -1.06
C LEU A 274 -26.85 9.45 -2.50
N LYS A 275 -27.29 10.44 -3.28
CA LYS A 275 -27.59 10.29 -4.70
C LYS A 275 -26.33 10.36 -5.59
N SER A 276 -25.35 11.19 -5.20
CA SER A 276 -24.09 11.35 -5.95
C SER A 276 -23.17 10.16 -5.70
N GLU A 277 -22.85 9.40 -6.75
CA GLU A 277 -21.91 8.29 -6.68
C GLU A 277 -20.50 8.78 -6.33
N GLN A 278 -20.05 9.85 -7.00
CA GLN A 278 -18.72 10.44 -6.78
C GLN A 278 -18.52 10.85 -5.31
N LEU A 279 -19.50 11.54 -4.73
CA LEU A 279 -19.40 11.98 -3.33
C LEU A 279 -19.38 10.77 -2.38
N ILE A 280 -20.16 9.72 -2.67
CA ILE A 280 -20.13 8.49 -1.87
C ILE A 280 -18.78 7.79 -1.99
N ASP A 281 -18.19 7.72 -3.18
CA ASP A 281 -16.87 7.12 -3.38
C ASP A 281 -15.77 7.89 -2.64
N ASP A 282 -15.87 9.22 -2.61
CA ASP A 282 -15.00 10.06 -1.81
C ASP A 282 -15.17 9.83 -0.30
N VAL A 283 -16.41 9.67 0.20
CA VAL A 283 -16.67 9.31 1.60
C VAL A 283 -16.13 7.92 1.92
N VAL A 284 -16.27 6.94 1.01
CA VAL A 284 -15.71 5.60 1.16
C VAL A 284 -14.19 5.66 1.27
N TYR A 285 -13.52 6.43 0.41
CA TYR A 285 -12.09 6.67 0.50
C TYR A 285 -11.72 7.29 1.85
N LEU A 286 -12.41 8.37 2.26
CA LEU A 286 -12.17 9.07 3.52
C LEU A 286 -12.28 8.12 4.71
N CYS A 287 -13.36 7.34 4.79
CA CYS A 287 -13.58 6.36 5.85
C CYS A 287 -12.49 5.28 5.88
N ARG A 288 -12.12 4.71 4.73
CA ARG A 288 -11.08 3.67 4.66
C ARG A 288 -9.71 4.21 5.06
N SER A 289 -9.39 5.44 4.63
CA SER A 289 -8.15 6.12 4.99
C SER A 289 -8.02 6.34 6.51
N LEU A 290 -9.15 6.52 7.20
CA LEU A 290 -9.24 6.67 8.65
C LEU A 290 -9.19 5.32 9.41
N GLY A 291 -9.13 4.19 8.69
CA GLY A 291 -9.15 2.85 9.29
C GLY A 291 -10.55 2.32 9.60
N PHE A 292 -11.60 2.93 9.02
CA PHE A 292 -12.96 2.42 9.14
C PHE A 292 -13.29 1.49 7.98
N ALA A 293 -13.94 0.37 8.27
CA ALA A 293 -14.50 -0.47 7.24
C ALA A 293 -15.74 0.22 6.65
N CYS A 294 -15.72 0.38 5.33
CA CYS A 294 -16.77 1.07 4.59
C CYS A 294 -17.02 0.35 3.25
N TYR A 295 -18.29 0.00 3.04
CA TYR A 295 -18.73 -0.76 1.87
C TYR A 295 -19.94 -0.07 1.22
N LYS A 296 -19.83 0.22 -0.07
CA LYS A 296 -20.88 0.80 -0.92
C LYS A 296 -21.82 -0.29 -1.42
N SER A 297 -23.10 0.04 -1.47
CA SER A 297 -24.16 -0.76 -2.07
C SER A 297 -25.13 0.16 -2.83
N GLN A 298 -25.65 -0.32 -3.95
CA GLN A 298 -26.65 0.42 -4.73
C GLN A 298 -28.06 0.06 -4.20
N CYS A 299 -28.95 1.04 -4.10
CA CYS A 299 -30.35 0.83 -3.75
C CYS A 299 -31.27 1.75 -4.56
N GLN A 300 -32.53 1.35 -4.73
CA GLN A 300 -33.57 2.20 -5.30
C GLN A 300 -34.32 2.90 -4.16
N LYS A 301 -34.52 4.22 -4.28
CA LYS A 301 -35.37 4.98 -3.37
C LYS A 301 -36.37 5.82 -4.14
N THR A 302 -37.57 5.92 -3.59
CA THR A 302 -38.66 6.73 -4.14
C THR A 302 -38.89 7.94 -3.25
N CYS A 303 -38.75 9.13 -3.82
CA CYS A 303 -39.22 10.36 -3.19
C CYS A 303 -40.70 10.53 -3.53
N THR A 304 -41.59 10.30 -2.57
CA THR A 304 -43.05 10.36 -2.77
C THR A 304 -43.55 11.78 -2.99
N ASN A 305 -42.85 12.77 -2.44
CA ASN A 305 -43.27 14.17 -2.39
C ASN A 305 -42.54 15.05 -3.42
N ALA A 306 -41.96 14.46 -4.47
CA ALA A 306 -41.27 15.24 -5.48
C ALA A 306 -42.26 16.07 -6.33
N PRO A 307 -41.86 17.26 -6.83
CA PRO A 307 -42.67 18.01 -7.78
C PRO A 307 -42.99 17.15 -9.01
N GLY A 308 -44.28 16.93 -9.28
CA GLY A 308 -44.77 16.07 -10.36
C GLY A 308 -45.01 14.60 -9.96
N GLY A 309 -45.11 14.28 -8.67
CA GLY A 309 -45.44 12.93 -8.17
C GLY A 309 -44.23 12.11 -7.74
N PRO A 310 -44.43 10.85 -7.30
CA PRO A 310 -43.36 10.00 -6.80
C PRO A 310 -42.25 9.79 -7.84
N LYS A 311 -41.00 10.08 -7.48
CA LYS A 311 -39.83 9.85 -8.34
C LYS A 311 -38.91 8.81 -7.72
N THR A 312 -38.68 7.71 -8.44
CA THR A 312 -37.71 6.69 -8.08
C THR A 312 -36.37 6.97 -8.73
N GLY A 313 -35.28 6.75 -7.99
CA GLY A 313 -33.94 6.85 -8.53
C GLY A 313 -32.96 5.93 -7.83
N THR A 314 -31.80 5.77 -8.46
CA THR A 314 -30.65 5.06 -7.90
C THR A 314 -29.97 5.92 -6.85
N TYR A 315 -29.73 5.33 -5.68
CA TYR A 315 -28.97 5.88 -4.56
C TYR A 315 -27.88 4.90 -4.14
N TYR A 316 -26.89 5.42 -3.42
CA TYR A 316 -25.76 4.64 -2.92
C TYR A 316 -25.75 4.71 -1.40
N ARG A 317 -25.85 3.54 -0.77
CA ARG A 317 -25.82 3.38 0.68
C ARG A 317 -24.47 2.82 1.11
N ILE A 318 -23.87 3.45 2.10
CA ILE A 318 -22.69 2.94 2.79
C ILE A 318 -23.01 2.63 4.25
N ALA A 319 -22.29 1.68 4.80
CA ALA A 319 -22.24 1.42 6.24
C ALA A 319 -20.79 1.59 6.71
N ILE A 320 -20.61 2.37 7.79
CA ILE A 320 -19.30 2.71 8.35
C ILE A 320 -19.21 2.07 9.74
N TYR A 321 -18.17 1.29 9.98
CA TYR A 321 -17.90 0.69 11.28
C TYR A 321 -16.41 0.39 11.44
N GLY A 322 -15.90 0.47 12.66
CA GLY A 322 -14.48 0.36 12.92
C GLY A 322 -14.17 0.50 14.40
N ASN A 323 -12.92 0.23 14.78
CA ASN A 323 -12.42 0.63 16.09
C ASN A 323 -12.16 2.15 16.06
N GLY A 324 -12.45 2.85 17.16
CA GLY A 324 -12.33 4.31 17.20
C GLY A 324 -13.45 5.06 16.49
N ILE A 325 -14.58 4.42 16.22
CA ILE A 325 -15.74 5.06 15.55
C ILE A 325 -16.35 6.17 16.41
N GLU A 326 -16.27 6.02 17.74
CA GLU A 326 -16.67 6.98 18.76
C GLU A 326 -15.77 8.23 18.81
N GLN A 327 -14.62 8.20 18.13
CA GLN A 327 -13.69 9.34 18.06
C GLN A 327 -14.06 10.33 16.95
N ILE A 328 -15.05 10.00 16.09
CA ILE A 328 -15.53 10.95 15.08
C ILE A 328 -16.19 12.12 15.83
N PRO A 329 -15.69 13.37 15.65
CA PRO A 329 -16.11 14.51 16.44
C PRO A 329 -17.44 15.10 15.92
N VAL A 330 -18.48 14.27 15.87
CA VAL A 330 -19.84 14.73 15.56
C VAL A 330 -20.31 15.70 16.62
N LEU A 331 -20.90 16.80 16.17
CA LEU A 331 -21.39 17.87 17.01
C LEU A 331 -22.69 17.46 17.69
N LEU A 332 -23.58 16.77 16.96
CA LEU A 332 -24.90 16.38 17.46
C LEU A 332 -24.80 15.24 18.49
N PRO A 333 -25.22 15.45 19.76
CA PRO A 333 -25.15 14.40 20.78
C PRO A 333 -25.90 13.13 20.38
N ARG A 334 -27.06 13.28 19.72
CA ARG A 334 -27.88 12.16 19.22
C ARG A 334 -27.21 11.30 18.15
N LYS A 335 -26.15 11.80 17.51
CA LYS A 335 -25.39 11.09 16.48
C LYS A 335 -24.03 10.58 16.97
N ARG A 336 -23.69 10.73 18.25
CA ARG A 336 -22.45 10.18 18.82
C ARG A 336 -22.50 8.65 18.87
N ALA A 337 -21.56 8.00 18.18
CA ALA A 337 -21.44 6.55 18.20
C ALA A 337 -20.85 6.06 19.53
N VAL A 338 -21.18 4.83 19.89
CA VAL A 338 -20.54 4.11 21.00
C VAL A 338 -19.44 3.21 20.46
N ALA A 339 -18.45 2.92 21.32
CA ALA A 339 -17.39 2.00 20.99
C ALA A 339 -17.94 0.63 20.59
N ARG A 340 -17.38 0.06 19.53
CA ARG A 340 -17.78 -1.25 19.02
C ARG A 340 -17.33 -2.36 19.99
N LYS A 341 -18.29 -3.15 20.48
CA LYS A 341 -18.02 -4.28 21.40
C LYS A 341 -17.55 -5.57 20.71
N GLN A 342 -17.67 -5.67 19.39
CA GLN A 342 -17.28 -6.86 18.65
C GLN A 342 -15.74 -6.98 18.58
N ILE A 343 -15.21 -8.13 19.01
CA ILE A 343 -13.76 -8.40 19.07
C ILE A 343 -13.13 -8.49 17.67
N LYS A 344 -13.89 -8.89 16.64
CA LYS A 344 -13.37 -9.08 15.29
C LYS A 344 -12.90 -7.75 14.68
N ASP A 345 -11.66 -7.67 14.25
CA ASP A 345 -11.12 -6.55 13.48
C ASP A 345 -11.85 -6.42 12.13
N PRO A 346 -12.52 -5.28 11.85
CA PRO A 346 -13.28 -5.09 10.63
C PRO A 346 -12.42 -4.83 9.38
N LEU A 347 -11.13 -4.53 9.55
CA LEU A 347 -10.16 -4.39 8.45
C LEU A 347 -9.54 -5.72 8.03
N VAL A 348 -9.76 -6.79 8.81
CA VAL A 348 -9.30 -8.15 8.51
C VAL A 348 -10.45 -8.96 7.92
N TYR A 349 -10.26 -9.47 6.71
CA TYR A 349 -11.33 -10.09 5.91
C TYR A 349 -10.93 -11.47 5.37
N GLY A 350 -11.93 -12.36 5.26
CA GLY A 350 -11.75 -13.63 4.56
C GLY A 350 -11.77 -13.40 3.05
N PHE A 351 -11.18 -14.31 2.28
CA PHE A 351 -11.20 -14.26 0.82
C PHE A 351 -11.23 -15.67 0.23
N THR A 352 -11.47 -15.76 -1.07
CA THR A 352 -11.32 -16.98 -1.87
C THR A 352 -10.37 -16.70 -3.03
N VAL A 353 -9.71 -17.75 -3.52
CA VAL A 353 -8.76 -17.67 -4.65
C VAL A 353 -9.34 -18.49 -5.79
N GLN A 354 -9.40 -17.91 -6.98
CA GLN A 354 -9.93 -18.57 -8.18
C GLN A 354 -9.00 -18.33 -9.37
N SER A 355 -8.62 -19.40 -10.09
CA SER A 355 -7.85 -19.25 -11.34
C SER A 355 -8.72 -18.60 -12.42
N VAL A 356 -8.11 -17.68 -13.16
CA VAL A 356 -8.69 -16.95 -14.30
C VAL A 356 -8.04 -17.38 -15.62
N GLY A 357 -7.10 -18.34 -15.56
CA GLY A 357 -6.30 -18.78 -16.71
C GLY A 357 -5.11 -17.85 -16.99
N MET A 358 -4.45 -18.05 -18.14
CA MET A 358 -3.29 -17.25 -18.54
C MET A 358 -3.70 -15.82 -18.87
N GLY A 359 -2.93 -14.84 -18.37
CA GLY A 359 -3.17 -13.43 -18.63
C GLY A 359 -1.93 -12.58 -18.48
N GLU A 360 -2.01 -11.34 -18.97
CA GLU A 360 -0.95 -10.35 -18.80
C GLU A 360 -0.90 -9.81 -17.37
N TYR A 361 0.31 -9.60 -16.87
CA TYR A 361 0.56 -8.97 -15.60
C TYR A 361 1.45 -7.75 -15.74
N TYR A 362 1.29 -6.82 -14.80
CA TYR A 362 1.99 -5.56 -14.68
C TYR A 362 2.45 -5.42 -13.24
N GLY A 363 3.72 -5.13 -13.04
CA GLY A 363 4.29 -4.93 -11.73
C GLY A 363 5.53 -4.06 -11.80
N PHE A 364 6.17 -3.94 -10.65
CA PHE A 364 7.27 -3.02 -10.41
C PHE A 364 8.09 -3.56 -9.24
N GLU A 365 9.30 -3.07 -9.02
CA GLU A 365 10.02 -3.24 -7.74
C GLU A 365 9.94 -1.97 -6.90
N ILE A 366 9.85 -2.13 -5.58
CA ILE A 366 9.89 -1.03 -4.63
C ILE A 366 10.91 -1.28 -3.52
N ASP A 367 11.42 -0.19 -2.95
CA ASP A 367 12.25 -0.20 -1.76
C ASP A 367 11.44 -0.43 -0.46
N GLY A 368 12.08 -0.22 0.70
CA GLY A 368 11.45 -0.40 2.01
C GLY A 368 11.07 -1.85 2.32
N ASN A 369 10.06 -2.05 3.16
CA ASN A 369 9.56 -3.39 3.51
C ASN A 369 8.82 -4.11 2.35
N ARG A 370 8.75 -3.47 1.18
CA ARG A 370 8.16 -4.00 -0.05
C ARG A 370 6.67 -4.35 0.02
N ARG A 371 5.99 -3.85 1.04
CA ARG A 371 4.53 -3.81 1.12
C ARG A 371 4.02 -2.45 0.67
N PHE A 372 2.92 -2.45 -0.05
CA PHE A 372 2.27 -1.24 -0.57
C PHE A 372 0.75 -1.44 -0.62
N LEU A 373 0.03 -0.34 -0.86
CA LEU A 373 -1.42 -0.31 -0.83
C LEU A 373 -2.07 -0.33 -2.21
N LEU A 374 -3.11 -1.14 -2.36
CA LEU A 374 -4.09 -1.00 -3.43
C LEU A 374 -5.04 0.17 -3.11
N ALA A 375 -5.83 0.60 -4.10
CA ALA A 375 -6.75 1.74 -3.96
C ALA A 375 -7.80 1.56 -2.85
N ASP A 376 -8.13 0.32 -2.48
CA ASP A 376 -9.04 0.01 -1.38
C ASP A 376 -8.35 -0.17 -0.02
N PHE A 377 -7.07 0.23 0.09
CA PHE A 377 -6.22 0.12 1.29
C PHE A 377 -5.84 -1.32 1.65
N THR A 378 -6.08 -2.29 0.76
CA THR A 378 -5.56 -3.65 0.89
C THR A 378 -4.04 -3.64 0.80
N VAL A 379 -3.37 -4.33 1.72
CA VAL A 379 -1.91 -4.50 1.71
C VAL A 379 -1.51 -5.64 0.78
N THR A 380 -0.48 -5.41 -0.03
CA THR A 380 0.11 -6.43 -0.90
C THR A 380 1.64 -6.30 -0.93
N HIS A 381 2.36 -7.29 -1.48
CA HIS A 381 3.82 -7.40 -1.34
C HIS A 381 4.57 -7.76 -2.64
N ASN A 382 5.87 -7.43 -2.66
CA ASN A 382 6.78 -7.57 -3.79
C ASN A 382 8.08 -8.36 -3.46
N THR A 383 8.61 -9.22 -4.35
CA THR A 383 9.61 -10.29 -4.01
C THR A 383 10.99 -10.19 -4.69
N VAL A 384 11.99 -10.91 -4.13
CA VAL A 384 13.39 -11.08 -4.58
C VAL A 384 13.66 -12.47 -5.22
N MET A 385 14.33 -12.53 -6.38
CA MET A 385 14.70 -13.77 -7.13
C MET A 385 15.93 -14.52 -6.56
N ALA A 386 16.84 -13.79 -5.92
CA ALA A 386 18.17 -14.24 -5.56
C ALA A 386 18.26 -15.33 -4.48
N LEU A 387 17.34 -15.36 -3.51
CA LEU A 387 17.34 -16.38 -2.46
C LEU A 387 17.10 -17.79 -2.99
N LYS A 388 16.40 -17.92 -4.13
CA LYS A 388 16.13 -19.22 -4.73
C LYS A 388 17.37 -19.82 -5.40
N LEU A 389 18.23 -18.99 -6.00
CA LEU A 389 19.52 -19.43 -6.56
C LEU A 389 20.42 -20.05 -5.49
N ALA A 390 20.51 -19.40 -4.32
CA ALA A 390 21.28 -19.90 -3.19
C ALA A 390 20.77 -21.29 -2.73
N CYS A 391 19.46 -21.48 -2.66
CA CYS A 391 18.88 -22.77 -2.29
C CYS A 391 19.12 -23.88 -3.32
N GLU A 392 19.21 -23.56 -4.62
CA GLU A 392 19.43 -24.58 -5.67
C GLU A 392 20.89 -25.01 -5.80
N LEU A 393 21.84 -24.10 -5.54
CA LEU A 393 23.24 -24.47 -5.44
C LEU A 393 23.52 -25.30 -4.18
N ASN A 394 22.71 -25.11 -3.12
CA ASN A 394 22.78 -25.84 -1.85
C ASN A 394 24.19 -25.84 -1.24
N VAL A 395 24.85 -24.69 -1.29
CA VAL A 395 26.17 -24.46 -0.70
C VAL A 395 26.13 -23.25 0.22
N LYS A 396 27.15 -23.13 1.07
CA LYS A 396 27.25 -22.01 2.02
C LYS A 396 27.38 -20.69 1.27
N THR A 397 26.44 -19.78 1.52
CA THR A 397 26.23 -18.57 0.71
C THR A 397 26.52 -17.29 1.48
N LEU A 398 27.28 -16.38 0.89
CA LEU A 398 27.47 -15.01 1.35
C LEU A 398 26.64 -14.04 0.49
N VAL A 399 25.83 -13.19 1.12
CA VAL A 399 25.13 -12.10 0.44
C VAL A 399 25.75 -10.78 0.86
N VAL A 400 26.34 -10.05 -0.09
CA VAL A 400 27.00 -8.77 0.14
C VAL A 400 26.04 -7.63 -0.23
N VAL A 401 25.77 -6.75 0.74
CA VAL A 401 24.84 -5.61 0.61
C VAL A 401 25.50 -4.30 1.03
N HIS A 402 25.07 -3.17 0.46
CA HIS A 402 25.73 -1.88 0.69
C HIS A 402 25.09 -1.01 1.80
N LYS A 403 23.89 -1.36 2.30
CA LYS A 403 23.16 -0.62 3.34
C LYS A 403 22.61 -1.54 4.42
N THR A 404 22.56 -1.05 5.66
CA THR A 404 22.09 -1.83 6.83
C THR A 404 20.64 -2.28 6.68
N PHE A 405 19.74 -1.44 6.14
CA PHE A 405 18.36 -1.86 5.91
C PHE A 405 18.24 -3.02 4.92
N LEU A 406 19.13 -3.09 3.92
CA LEU A 406 19.16 -4.22 2.98
C LEU A 406 19.61 -5.49 3.69
N GLN A 407 20.61 -5.38 4.60
CA GLN A 407 21.04 -6.51 5.42
C GLN A 407 19.86 -7.06 6.25
N ASP A 408 19.11 -6.19 6.92
CA ASP A 408 17.97 -6.59 7.73
C ASP A 408 16.87 -7.25 6.88
N GLN A 409 16.57 -6.70 5.69
CA GLN A 409 15.63 -7.28 4.74
C GLN A 409 16.06 -8.67 4.25
N TRP A 410 17.34 -8.84 3.93
CA TRP A 410 17.87 -10.13 3.47
C TRP A 410 17.81 -11.18 4.58
N ILE A 411 18.08 -10.80 5.84
CA ILE A 411 17.92 -11.67 7.00
C ILE A 411 16.46 -12.10 7.17
N GLU A 412 15.52 -11.15 7.13
CA GLU A 412 14.09 -11.42 7.26
C GLU A 412 13.61 -12.38 6.16
N ARG A 413 13.99 -12.11 4.90
CA ARG A 413 13.62 -12.97 3.76
C ARG A 413 14.26 -14.33 3.81
N ALA A 414 15.54 -14.43 4.16
CA ALA A 414 16.21 -15.73 4.27
C ALA A 414 15.51 -16.59 5.33
N ARG A 415 15.08 -16.00 6.46
CA ARG A 415 14.27 -16.69 7.49
C ARG A 415 12.85 -17.04 7.01
N GLN A 416 12.26 -16.19 6.18
CA GLN A 416 10.89 -16.39 5.69
C GLN A 416 10.80 -17.48 4.62
N PHE A 417 11.77 -17.53 3.71
CA PHE A 417 11.73 -18.38 2.52
C PHE A 417 12.61 -19.63 2.62
N THR A 418 13.46 -19.74 3.64
CA THR A 418 14.38 -20.86 3.83
C THR A 418 14.44 -21.29 5.29
N ASN A 419 14.86 -22.53 5.54
CA ASN A 419 15.17 -23.02 6.90
C ASN A 419 16.66 -22.85 7.25
N ALA A 420 17.39 -22.00 6.51
CA ALA A 420 18.83 -21.83 6.66
C ALA A 420 19.20 -21.15 7.99
N ARG A 421 20.33 -21.54 8.57
CA ARG A 421 20.94 -20.87 9.73
C ARG A 421 21.58 -19.57 9.25
N ILE A 422 21.01 -18.44 9.67
CA ILE A 422 21.43 -17.12 9.18
C ILE A 422 22.52 -16.50 10.06
N GLY A 423 23.57 -15.97 9.43
CA GLY A 423 24.65 -15.21 10.05
C GLY A 423 24.81 -13.80 9.47
N ILE A 424 25.69 -13.00 10.07
CA ILE A 424 26.01 -11.65 9.61
C ILE A 424 27.52 -11.37 9.68
N ILE A 425 28.00 -10.53 8.77
CA ILE A 425 29.31 -9.86 8.88
C ILE A 425 29.05 -8.35 8.88
N ARG A 426 29.28 -7.70 10.02
CA ARG A 426 29.12 -6.25 10.17
C ARG A 426 30.08 -5.72 11.23
N GLN A 427 31.05 -4.92 10.81
CA GLN A 427 32.09 -4.38 11.69
C GLN A 427 32.77 -5.49 12.50
N ASN A 428 32.62 -5.51 13.84
CA ASN A 428 33.22 -6.52 14.70
C ASN A 428 32.34 -7.77 14.87
N LYS A 429 31.11 -7.77 14.37
CA LYS A 429 30.22 -8.94 14.43
C LYS A 429 30.50 -9.86 13.26
N ILE A 430 31.02 -11.04 13.56
CA ILE A 430 31.37 -12.10 12.61
C ILE A 430 30.62 -13.37 13.04
N GLN A 431 29.57 -13.73 12.31
CA GLN A 431 28.77 -14.94 12.57
C GLN A 431 28.78 -15.81 11.32
N VAL A 432 29.83 -16.61 11.17
CA VAL A 432 30.04 -17.45 9.98
C VAL A 432 30.01 -18.93 10.31
N LYS A 433 30.58 -19.33 11.45
CA LYS A 433 30.56 -20.73 11.91
C LYS A 433 29.14 -21.23 12.13
N ASP A 434 28.86 -22.44 11.63
CA ASP A 434 27.55 -23.11 11.71
C ASP A 434 26.37 -22.33 11.07
N ARG A 435 26.67 -21.49 10.08
CA ARG A 435 25.66 -20.73 9.29
C ARG A 435 25.67 -21.17 7.84
N ASP A 436 24.48 -21.24 7.25
CA ASP A 436 24.28 -21.67 5.86
C ASP A 436 24.20 -20.45 4.92
N ILE A 437 23.61 -19.34 5.39
CA ILE A 437 23.55 -18.06 4.66
C ILE A 437 24.05 -16.94 5.57
N VAL A 438 25.04 -16.18 5.11
CA VAL A 438 25.61 -15.05 5.85
C VAL A 438 25.37 -13.77 5.07
N ILE A 439 24.90 -12.71 5.72
CA ILE A 439 24.68 -11.40 5.08
C ILE A 439 25.77 -10.44 5.54
N GLY A 440 26.65 -10.05 4.61
CA GLY A 440 27.80 -9.20 4.85
C GLY A 440 27.59 -7.75 4.38
N MET A 441 27.99 -6.78 5.21
CA MET A 441 28.03 -5.38 4.81
C MET A 441 29.25 -5.12 3.92
N MET A 442 29.02 -4.65 2.69
CA MET A 442 30.04 -4.32 1.70
C MET A 442 31.12 -3.39 2.26
N GLN A 443 30.70 -2.36 3.01
CA GLN A 443 31.60 -1.42 3.69
C GLN A 443 32.53 -2.14 4.69
N SER A 444 31.99 -3.08 5.47
CA SER A 444 32.75 -3.82 6.46
C SER A 444 33.78 -4.71 5.78
N ILE A 445 33.35 -5.53 4.82
CA ILE A 445 34.23 -6.46 4.07
C ILE A 445 35.33 -5.69 3.34
N SER A 446 35.03 -4.51 2.80
CA SER A 446 35.98 -3.73 2.01
C SER A 446 37.03 -2.99 2.84
N MET A 447 36.64 -2.46 4.01
CA MET A 447 37.47 -1.54 4.80
C MET A 447 38.19 -2.20 5.97
N LYS A 448 37.69 -3.33 6.48
CA LYS A 448 38.32 -4.05 7.59
C LYS A 448 39.14 -5.22 7.10
N ASP A 449 40.16 -5.55 7.88
CA ASP A 449 40.92 -6.79 7.72
C ASP A 449 40.29 -7.85 8.61
N TYR A 450 39.58 -8.76 7.94
CA TYR A 450 39.09 -9.99 8.50
C TYR A 450 40.10 -11.09 8.21
N ASP A 451 40.09 -12.15 9.02
CA ASP A 451 40.80 -13.37 8.68
C ASP A 451 40.33 -13.88 7.30
N PRO A 452 41.22 -14.01 6.31
CA PRO A 452 40.86 -14.49 4.98
C PRO A 452 40.18 -15.86 5.00
N GLU A 453 40.47 -16.72 5.99
CA GLU A 453 39.87 -18.05 6.10
C GLU A 453 38.35 -18.00 6.23
N ILE A 454 37.80 -16.92 6.80
CA ILE A 454 36.35 -16.71 6.93
C ILE A 454 35.66 -16.73 5.57
N PHE A 455 36.28 -16.14 4.55
CA PHE A 455 35.69 -16.04 3.22
C PHE A 455 35.84 -17.33 2.41
N ASN A 456 36.85 -18.15 2.73
CA ASN A 456 37.07 -19.46 2.11
C ASN A 456 35.96 -20.47 2.46
N GLU A 457 35.17 -20.21 3.51
CA GLU A 457 34.02 -21.06 3.87
C GLU A 457 32.82 -20.91 2.94
N PHE A 458 32.77 -19.85 2.11
CA PHE A 458 31.65 -19.62 1.19
C PHE A 458 31.97 -20.18 -0.18
N ASP A 459 31.09 -21.03 -0.71
CA ASP A 459 31.19 -21.50 -2.08
C ASP A 459 30.39 -20.61 -3.04
N PHE A 460 29.40 -19.87 -2.54
CA PHE A 460 28.57 -18.97 -3.35
C PHE A 460 28.50 -17.56 -2.77
N VAL A 461 28.79 -16.54 -3.57
CA VAL A 461 28.69 -15.13 -3.17
C VAL A 461 27.75 -14.36 -4.10
N ILE A 462 26.79 -13.66 -3.50
CA ILE A 462 25.85 -12.78 -4.19
C ILE A 462 26.19 -11.32 -3.86
N PHE A 463 26.56 -10.53 -4.85
CA PHE A 463 26.67 -9.08 -4.73
C PHE A 463 25.35 -8.43 -5.13
N ASP A 464 24.58 -7.98 -4.13
CA ASP A 464 23.35 -7.22 -4.34
C ASP A 464 23.67 -5.76 -4.67
N GLU A 465 22.96 -5.20 -5.64
CA GLU A 465 23.31 -3.93 -6.27
C GLU A 465 24.77 -3.87 -6.73
N ALA A 466 25.18 -4.87 -7.50
CA ALA A 466 26.54 -5.06 -7.99
C ALA A 466 27.11 -3.84 -8.73
N HIS A 467 26.26 -2.93 -9.23
CA HIS A 467 26.70 -1.68 -9.83
C HIS A 467 27.48 -0.76 -8.86
N HIS A 468 27.39 -0.96 -7.54
CA HIS A 468 28.17 -0.23 -6.54
C HIS A 468 29.59 -0.78 -6.32
N THR A 469 29.85 -2.05 -6.64
CA THR A 469 31.12 -2.74 -6.31
C THR A 469 32.36 -2.17 -7.00
N PRO A 470 32.32 -1.52 -8.18
CA PRO A 470 33.52 -0.92 -8.80
C PRO A 470 34.07 0.32 -8.12
N ALA A 471 33.37 0.89 -7.13
CA ALA A 471 33.89 2.04 -6.42
C ALA A 471 35.23 1.68 -5.75
N ARG A 472 36.21 2.59 -5.78
CA ARG A 472 37.61 2.35 -5.37
C ARG A 472 37.78 1.57 -4.07
N ILE A 473 36.95 1.87 -3.06
CA ILE A 473 37.00 1.19 -1.77
C ILE A 473 36.22 -0.13 -1.82
N PHE A 474 35.06 -0.16 -2.47
CA PHE A 474 34.18 -1.33 -2.47
C PHE A 474 34.67 -2.47 -3.34
N SER A 475 35.55 -2.22 -4.32
CA SER A 475 36.19 -3.25 -5.13
C SER A 475 37.04 -4.20 -4.29
N ASN A 476 37.51 -3.77 -3.12
CA ASN A 476 38.22 -4.64 -2.17
C ASN A 476 37.36 -5.82 -1.71
N SER A 477 36.03 -5.65 -1.63
CA SER A 477 35.13 -6.76 -1.30
C SER A 477 35.07 -7.82 -2.39
N LEU A 478 35.22 -7.44 -3.67
CA LEU A 478 35.26 -8.40 -4.78
C LEU A 478 36.50 -9.30 -4.66
N TYR A 479 37.64 -8.72 -4.31
CA TYR A 479 38.88 -9.46 -4.09
C TYR A 479 38.82 -10.35 -2.84
N LYS A 480 38.30 -9.83 -1.73
CA LYS A 480 38.27 -10.54 -0.44
C LYS A 480 37.23 -11.66 -0.38
N ALA A 481 36.08 -11.49 -1.04
CA ALA A 481 34.92 -12.36 -0.86
C ALA A 481 34.52 -13.14 -2.11
N GLY A 482 35.25 -13.03 -3.23
CA GLY A 482 34.98 -13.86 -4.40
C GLY A 482 35.13 -15.34 -4.07
N SER A 483 34.20 -16.17 -4.56
CA SER A 483 34.22 -17.61 -4.32
C SER A 483 34.00 -18.41 -5.61
N LYS A 484 34.01 -19.74 -5.47
CA LYS A 484 33.78 -20.72 -6.55
C LYS A 484 32.60 -20.35 -7.46
N TYR A 485 31.50 -19.87 -6.87
CA TYR A 485 30.36 -19.29 -7.57
C TYR A 485 30.18 -17.83 -7.15
N THR A 486 30.20 -16.90 -8.09
CA THR A 486 30.01 -15.48 -7.80
C THR A 486 28.94 -14.85 -8.70
N LEU A 487 27.91 -14.26 -8.10
CA LEU A 487 26.77 -13.68 -8.81
C LEU A 487 26.66 -12.18 -8.55
N GLY A 488 26.64 -11.39 -9.63
CA GLY A 488 26.24 -9.99 -9.59
C GLY A 488 24.75 -9.82 -9.86
N LEU A 489 24.03 -9.15 -8.97
CA LEU A 489 22.65 -8.73 -9.19
C LEU A 489 22.59 -7.22 -9.35
N SER A 490 22.11 -6.74 -10.50
CA SER A 490 21.86 -5.32 -10.68
C SER A 490 20.89 -5.04 -11.81
N ALA A 491 19.96 -4.12 -11.57
CA ALA A 491 19.07 -3.59 -12.61
C ALA A 491 19.79 -2.62 -13.57
N THR A 492 20.89 -2.00 -13.14
CA THR A 492 21.65 -1.00 -13.91
C THR A 492 23.15 -1.26 -13.84
N PRO A 493 23.65 -2.35 -14.44
CA PRO A 493 25.06 -2.72 -14.35
C PRO A 493 25.98 -1.76 -15.11
N GLN A 494 25.47 -0.97 -16.06
CA GLN A 494 26.25 0.01 -16.82
C GLN A 494 26.49 1.29 -16.02
N ARG A 495 27.76 1.65 -15.84
CA ARG A 495 28.20 2.89 -15.20
C ARG A 495 28.68 3.92 -16.24
N ALA A 496 28.35 5.19 -16.01
CA ALA A 496 28.78 6.30 -16.86
C ALA A 496 30.29 6.60 -16.77
N ASP A 497 30.96 6.18 -15.69
CA ASP A 497 32.39 6.37 -15.45
C ASP A 497 33.29 5.32 -16.12
N GLY A 498 32.72 4.41 -16.92
CA GLY A 498 33.47 3.37 -17.65
C GLY A 498 33.95 2.20 -16.77
N LEU A 499 33.71 2.22 -15.46
CA LEU A 499 34.17 1.18 -14.52
C LEU A 499 33.32 -0.11 -14.55
N THR A 500 32.34 -0.20 -15.47
CA THR A 500 31.60 -1.43 -15.76
C THR A 500 32.53 -2.62 -16.03
N LYS A 501 33.73 -2.37 -16.61
CA LYS A 501 34.75 -3.40 -16.86
C LYS A 501 35.21 -4.12 -15.60
N VAL A 502 35.27 -3.43 -14.46
CA VAL A 502 35.65 -4.01 -13.17
C VAL A 502 34.59 -5.03 -12.71
N ILE A 503 33.31 -4.75 -12.96
CA ILE A 503 32.23 -5.71 -12.68
C ILE A 503 32.45 -6.98 -13.51
N HIS A 504 32.74 -6.84 -14.81
CA HIS A 504 32.96 -7.98 -15.69
C HIS A 504 34.21 -8.80 -15.33
N TRP A 505 35.30 -8.16 -14.92
CA TRP A 505 36.53 -8.86 -14.53
C TRP A 505 36.35 -9.74 -13.28
N TYR A 506 35.56 -9.30 -12.31
CA TYR A 506 35.39 -10.03 -11.04
C TYR A 506 34.12 -10.89 -10.99
N LEU A 507 33.03 -10.43 -11.58
CA LEU A 507 31.74 -11.12 -11.54
C LEU A 507 31.44 -11.89 -12.84
N GLY A 508 32.23 -11.72 -13.90
CA GLY A 508 32.02 -12.39 -15.19
C GLY A 508 31.06 -11.66 -16.14
N ASP A 509 30.73 -12.34 -17.24
CA ASP A 509 29.84 -11.82 -18.28
C ASP A 509 28.36 -11.88 -17.85
N PHE A 510 27.48 -11.27 -18.65
CA PHE A 510 26.05 -11.38 -18.43
C PHE A 510 25.57 -12.81 -18.68
N ILE A 511 25.10 -13.47 -17.63
CA ILE A 511 24.33 -14.73 -17.70
C ILE A 511 23.01 -14.48 -18.43
N HIS A 512 22.38 -13.36 -18.07
CA HIS A 512 21.12 -12.90 -18.61
C HIS A 512 21.05 -11.38 -18.57
N LYS A 513 20.59 -10.77 -19.67
CA LYS A 513 20.39 -9.33 -19.78
C LYS A 513 19.08 -9.07 -20.52
N GLU A 514 18.09 -8.52 -19.83
CA GLU A 514 16.89 -8.02 -20.50
C GLU A 514 17.12 -6.57 -20.92
N THR A 515 17.02 -6.29 -22.22
CA THR A 515 16.99 -4.92 -22.73
C THR A 515 15.65 -4.28 -22.39
N ASN A 516 15.67 -3.13 -21.71
CA ASN A 516 14.52 -2.22 -21.69
C ASN A 516 14.20 -1.84 -23.13
N THR A 517 13.18 -2.45 -23.73
CA THR A 517 12.53 -1.88 -24.90
C THR A 517 11.87 -0.59 -24.43
N LYS A 518 12.60 0.52 -24.59
CA LYS A 518 11.99 1.83 -24.73
C LYS A 518 11.09 1.73 -25.95
N ASN A 519 9.78 1.75 -25.72
CA ASN A 519 8.76 2.29 -26.62
C ASN A 519 7.56 2.67 -25.75
#